data_AF-A0A401PWT9-F1
#
_entry.id   AF-A0A401PWT9-F1
#
_cell.length_a   1.000
_cell.length_b   1.000
_cell.length_c   1.000
_cell.angle_alpha   90.00
_cell.angle_beta   90.00
_cell.angle_gamma   90.00
#
_symmetry.space_group_name_H-M   'P 1'
#
loop_
_entity.id
_entity.type
_entity.pdbx_description
1 polymer ?
#
loop_
_entity_poly.entity_id
_entity_poly.type
_entity_poly.pdbx_seq_one_letter_code
_entity_poly.pdbx_strand_id
1 'polypeptide(L)'
;MPELAAVPKGVESFKASKQLLSKVTKKLPKKRRKSRKQRYSTFVYLVLTQVHPSTWISSNAKSTMISFVVDILEYIASKALHLIYYKWHTISA
;
A
#
# COMPACT_ATOMS: atom_id res chain seq x y z
N MET A 1 -63.83 -8.89 -33.61
CA MET A 1 -62.86 -8.20 -34.48
C MET A 1 -61.51 -8.89 -34.31
N PRO A 2 -60.77 -9.17 -35.40
CA PRO A 2 -60.41 -10.55 -35.77
C PRO A 2 -58.92 -10.92 -35.65
N GLU A 3 -58.66 -12.22 -35.85
CA GLU A 3 -57.54 -12.78 -36.64
C GLU A 3 -56.23 -13.23 -35.94
N LEU A 4 -56.17 -14.56 -35.72
CA LEU A 4 -55.13 -15.51 -36.17
C LEU A 4 -53.71 -15.00 -36.46
N ALA A 5 -52.69 -15.66 -35.86
CA ALA A 5 -51.62 -16.35 -36.62
C ALA A 5 -50.65 -17.17 -35.74
N ALA A 6 -50.69 -18.49 -35.95
CA ALA A 6 -49.57 -19.43 -36.13
C ALA A 6 -48.41 -19.59 -35.10
N VAL A 7 -48.45 -20.78 -34.48
CA VAL A 7 -47.50 -21.57 -33.66
C VAL A 7 -46.53 -22.37 -34.60
N PRO A 8 -45.61 -23.29 -34.18
CA PRO A 8 -44.50 -23.34 -33.20
C PRO A 8 -43.14 -23.71 -33.85
N LYS A 9 -42.09 -23.95 -33.03
CA LYS A 9 -41.06 -25.05 -33.07
C LYS A 9 -39.72 -24.47 -32.56
N GLY A 10 -38.95 -25.06 -31.66
CA GLY A 10 -38.92 -26.34 -30.98
C GLY A 10 -37.57 -26.42 -30.23
N VAL A 11 -37.63 -26.92 -29.00
CA VAL A 11 -36.67 -27.74 -28.24
C VAL A 11 -35.15 -27.74 -28.58
N GLU A 12 -34.38 -27.68 -27.47
CA GLU A 12 -33.13 -28.42 -27.16
C GLU A 12 -31.73 -27.81 -27.43
N SER A 13 -31.16 -27.29 -26.33
CA SER A 13 -29.83 -27.57 -25.76
C SER A 13 -28.77 -28.21 -26.67
N PHE A 14 -27.66 -27.50 -26.92
CA PHE A 14 -26.34 -28.14 -27.05
C PHE A 14 -25.20 -27.36 -26.39
N LYS A 15 -24.51 -28.11 -25.54
CA LYS A 15 -23.30 -27.81 -24.77
C LYS A 15 -22.09 -27.79 -25.71
N ALA A 16 -21.18 -26.84 -25.47
CA ALA A 16 -19.74 -26.89 -25.77
C ALA A 16 -19.27 -27.16 -27.21
N SER A 17 -18.75 -26.12 -27.88
CA SER A 17 -17.73 -26.30 -28.94
C SER A 17 -16.95 -25.02 -29.28
N LYS A 18 -15.70 -25.02 -28.80
CA LYS A 18 -14.45 -24.61 -29.48
C LYS A 18 -14.39 -23.26 -30.23
N GLN A 19 -13.52 -22.36 -29.74
CA GLN A 19 -12.50 -21.63 -30.52
C GLN A 19 -11.54 -20.95 -29.53
N LEU A 20 -10.41 -21.56 -29.19
CA LEU A 20 -9.09 -21.29 -29.78
C LEU A 20 -8.78 -19.82 -30.07
N LEU A 21 -7.77 -19.32 -29.32
CA LEU A 21 -6.81 -18.29 -29.71
C LEU A 21 -7.24 -16.80 -29.63
N SER A 22 -7.55 -16.30 -28.42
CA SER A 22 -7.34 -14.89 -28.12
C SER A 22 -5.95 -14.69 -27.52
N LYS A 23 -5.01 -14.44 -28.43
CA LYS A 23 -3.83 -13.57 -28.29
C LYS A 23 -3.33 -13.34 -26.86
N VAL A 24 -2.12 -13.81 -26.61
CA VAL A 24 -1.11 -13.23 -25.73
C VAL A 24 -1.36 -11.73 -25.55
N THR A 25 -2.11 -11.37 -24.51
CA THR A 25 -2.10 -10.00 -24.00
C THR A 25 -0.73 -9.87 -23.38
N LYS A 26 0.20 -9.32 -24.15
CA LYS A 26 1.48 -8.81 -23.68
C LYS A 26 1.20 -8.13 -22.35
N LYS A 27 1.56 -8.79 -21.24
CA LYS A 27 1.55 -8.15 -19.92
C LYS A 27 2.50 -6.98 -20.11
N LEU A 28 1.95 -5.77 -20.28
CA LEU A 28 2.74 -4.55 -20.16
C LEU A 28 3.60 -4.75 -18.91
N PRO A 29 4.91 -4.49 -18.95
CA PRO A 29 5.71 -4.53 -17.74
C PRO A 29 5.07 -3.50 -16.81
N LYS A 30 4.28 -3.97 -15.84
CA LYS A 30 3.71 -3.12 -14.79
C LYS A 30 4.93 -2.49 -14.16
N LYS A 31 5.17 -1.21 -14.47
CA LYS A 31 6.28 -0.41 -13.98
C LYS A 31 6.32 -0.66 -12.49
N ARG A 32 7.29 -1.48 -12.05
CA ARG A 32 7.42 -1.89 -10.65
C ARG A 32 7.47 -0.60 -9.86
N ARG A 33 6.36 -0.24 -9.18
CA ARG A 33 6.33 0.96 -8.35
C ARG A 33 7.41 0.73 -7.31
N LYS A 34 8.47 1.53 -7.39
CA LYS A 34 9.57 1.49 -6.43
C LYS A 34 8.92 1.83 -5.08
N SER A 35 8.75 0.83 -4.23
CA SER A 35 8.17 1.06 -2.91
C SER A 35 9.05 2.06 -2.19
N ARG A 36 8.45 3.14 -1.68
CA ARG A 36 9.18 4.15 -0.91
C ARG A 36 9.68 3.44 0.36
N LYS A 37 11.00 3.33 0.53
CA LYS A 37 11.60 2.86 1.78
C LYS A 37 11.33 3.91 2.86
N GLN A 38 10.24 3.73 3.60
CA GLN A 38 9.95 4.52 4.78
C GLN A 38 10.90 4.07 5.90
N ARG A 39 11.84 4.94 6.27
CA ARG A 39 12.74 4.73 7.41
C ARG A 39 11.90 4.64 8.69
N TYR A 40 12.32 3.79 9.63
CA TYR A 40 11.64 3.54 10.91
C TYR A 40 10.28 2.84 10.88
N SER A 41 9.75 2.48 9.70
CA SER A 41 8.42 1.87 9.57
C SER A 41 8.22 0.54 10.32
N THR A 42 9.28 -0.25 10.48
CA THR A 42 9.24 -1.50 11.26
C THR A 42 9.06 -1.23 12.75
N PHE A 43 9.76 -0.23 13.29
CA PHE A 43 9.77 0.07 14.73
C PHE A 43 8.41 0.57 15.22
N VAL A 44 7.68 1.30 14.38
CA VAL A 44 6.30 1.73 14.65
C VAL A 44 5.41 0.55 15.04
N TYR A 45 5.51 -0.56 14.29
CA TYR A 45 4.72 -1.75 14.58
C TYR A 45 5.24 -2.50 15.80
N LEU A 46 6.57 -2.66 15.92
CA LEU A 46 7.18 -3.36 17.06
C LEU A 46 6.80 -2.72 18.39
N VAL A 47 6.91 -1.40 18.51
CA VAL A 47 6.54 -0.66 19.72
C VAL A 47 5.04 -0.73 19.95
N LEU A 48 4.22 -0.57 18.90
CA LEU A 48 2.77 -0.64 19.04
C LEU A 48 2.31 -2.01 19.55
N THR A 49 2.90 -3.10 19.07
CA THR A 49 2.55 -4.46 19.53
C THR A 49 3.02 -4.75 20.95
N GLN A 50 4.08 -4.10 21.42
CA GLN A 50 4.51 -4.20 22.81
C GLN A 50 3.51 -3.57 23.77
N VAL A 51 2.88 -2.46 23.37
CA VAL A 51 1.93 -1.72 24.22
C VAL A 51 0.49 -2.19 24.02
N HIS A 52 0.11 -2.54 22.79
CA HIS A 52 -1.24 -2.96 22.41
C HIS A 52 -1.21 -4.14 21.41
N PRO A 53 -1.27 -5.38 21.91
CA PRO A 53 -1.18 -6.58 21.07
C PRO A 53 -2.32 -6.78 20.05
N SER A 54 -3.50 -6.18 20.28
CA SER A 54 -4.70 -6.35 19.44
C SER A 54 -4.96 -5.20 18.47
N THR A 55 -4.08 -4.20 18.42
CA THR A 55 -4.31 -2.96 17.68
C THR A 55 -3.61 -2.96 16.33
N TRP A 56 -4.31 -2.49 15.30
CA TRP A 56 -3.79 -2.33 13.94
C TRP A 56 -3.69 -0.84 13.60
N ILE A 57 -2.56 -0.42 13.01
CA ILE A 57 -2.33 0.97 12.64
C ILE A 57 -2.25 1.15 11.12
N SER A 58 -2.98 2.15 10.62
CA SER A 58 -3.06 2.45 9.18
C SER A 58 -1.72 2.94 8.61
N SER A 59 -1.52 2.82 7.30
CA SER A 59 -0.32 3.32 6.63
C SER A 59 -0.16 4.84 6.73
N ASN A 60 -1.27 5.57 6.78
CA ASN A 60 -1.25 7.03 6.91
C ASN A 60 -0.85 7.45 8.33
N ALA A 61 -1.42 6.79 9.35
CA ALA A 61 -1.03 7.02 10.74
C ALA A 61 0.46 6.69 10.96
N LYS A 62 0.97 5.60 10.35
CA LYS A 62 2.42 5.34 10.34
C LYS A 62 3.21 6.47 9.71
N SER A 63 2.79 6.99 8.56
CA SER A 63 3.52 8.06 7.86
C SER A 63 3.62 9.32 8.71
N THR A 64 2.53 9.71 9.37
CA THR A 64 2.52 10.83 10.32
C THR A 64 3.46 10.57 11.49
N MET A 65 3.45 9.35 12.05
CA MET A 65 4.31 9.00 13.17
C MET A 65 5.80 8.99 12.80
N ILE A 66 6.13 8.58 11.57
CA ILE A 66 7.52 8.62 11.07
C ILE A 66 7.99 10.07 10.90
N SER A 67 7.15 10.98 10.38
CA SER A 67 7.48 12.41 10.31
C SER A 67 7.73 12.99 11.71
N PHE A 68 6.85 12.69 12.67
CA PHE A 68 7.00 13.14 14.06
C PHE A 68 8.34 12.73 14.68
N VAL A 69 8.79 11.48 14.46
CA VAL A 69 10.10 11.02 14.95
C VAL A 69 11.24 11.81 14.31
N VAL A 70 11.16 12.11 13.00
CA VAL A 70 12.18 12.91 12.31
C VAL A 70 12.22 14.33 12.87
N ASP A 71 11.07 14.96 13.11
CA ASP A 71 10.99 16.32 13.64
C ASP A 71 11.64 16.42 15.03
N ILE A 72 11.44 15.43 15.90
CA ILE A 72 12.08 15.36 17.22
C ILE A 72 13.59 15.17 17.08
N LEU A 73 14.03 14.26 16.21
CA LEU A 73 15.46 14.00 16.02
C LEU A 73 16.18 15.22 15.47
N GLU A 74 15.55 15.96 14.55
CA GLU A 74 16.10 17.20 14.01
C GLU A 74 16.17 18.29 15.09
N TYR A 75 15.16 18.39 15.95
CA TYR A 75 15.19 19.29 17.10
C TYR A 75 16.35 18.96 18.06
N ILE A 76 16.51 17.69 18.43
CA ILE A 76 17.59 17.25 19.33
C ILE A 76 18.96 17.50 18.69
N ALA A 77 19.13 17.15 17.41
CA ALA A 77 20.38 17.38 16.68
C ALA A 77 20.72 18.87 16.60
N SER A 78 19.73 19.73 16.36
CA SER A 78 19.91 21.18 16.33
C SER A 78 20.33 21.73 17.70
N LYS A 79 19.71 21.25 18.79
CA LYS A 79 20.09 21.63 20.17
C LYS A 79 21.49 21.14 20.54
N ALA A 80 21.84 19.91 20.17
CA ALA A 80 23.18 19.37 20.36
C ALA A 80 24.24 20.18 19.59
N LEU A 81 23.95 20.52 18.32
CA LEU A 81 24.83 21.36 17.50
C LEU A 81 25.02 22.75 18.12
N HIS A 82 23.94 23.37 18.60
CA HIS A 82 24.01 24.65 19.29
C HIS A 82 24.94 24.55 20.51
N LEU A 83 24.81 23.51 21.35
CA LEU A 83 25.67 23.32 22.52
C LEU A 83 27.16 23.15 22.15
N ILE A 84 27.44 22.45 21.05
CA ILE A 84 28.80 22.18 20.55
C ILE A 84 29.49 23.46 20.12
N TYR A 85 28.75 24.36 19.47
CA TYR A 85 29.28 25.65 19.04
C TYR A 85 29.84 26.47 20.22
N TYR A 86 29.27 26.31 21.42
CA TYR A 86 29.71 27.06 22.60
C TYR A 86 30.70 26.35 23.51
N LYS A 87 30.70 25.01 23.58
CA LYS A 87 31.45 24.28 24.63
C LYS A 87 32.31 23.09 24.21
N TRP A 88 31.79 22.17 23.41
CA TRP A 88 32.44 20.87 23.18
C TRP A 88 32.43 20.53 21.70
N HIS A 89 33.58 20.22 21.08
CA HIS A 89 33.69 20.06 19.63
C HIS A 89 33.15 18.73 19.06
N THR A 90 32.36 17.96 19.81
CA THR A 90 31.89 16.63 19.39
C THR A 90 30.53 16.28 19.98
N ILE A 91 29.63 15.72 19.15
CA ILE A 91 28.38 15.09 19.61
C ILE A 91 28.78 13.70 20.12
N SER A 92 28.91 13.52 21.44
CA SER A 92 29.13 12.19 22.03
C SER A 92 27.86 11.36 21.91
N ALA A 93 28.03 10.06 21.64
CA ALA A 93 26.98 9.05 21.69
C ALA A 93 26.63 8.65 23.12
#